data_AF-A0A836VB08-F1
#
_entry.id   AF-A0A836VB08-F1
#
_cell.length_a   1.000
_cell.length_b   1.000
_cell.length_c   1.000
_cell.angle_alpha   90.00
_cell.angle_beta   90.00
_cell.angle_gamma   90.00
#
_symmetry.space_group_name_H-M   'P 1'
#
loop_
_entity.id
_entity.type
_entity.pdbx_description
1 polymer ?
#
loop_
_entity_poly.entity_id
_entity_poly.type
_entity_poly.pdbx_seq_one_letter_code
_entity_poly.pdbx_strand_id
1 'polypeptide(L)' 'MAQIRERVKKNGKKSFFVRIRMKGKPEATASFERLTDARLWAQHTETAIREGRYAT' A
#
# COMPACT_ATOMS: atom_id res chain seq x y z
N MET A 1 7.36 4.61 -6.31
CA MET A 1 7.79 3.25 -5.95
C MET A 1 6.84 2.72 -4.88
N ALA A 2 5.98 1.76 -5.24
CA ALA A 2 5.19 1.00 -4.27
C ALA A 2 6.06 -0.13 -3.69
N GLN A 3 6.11 -0.23 -2.37
CA GLN A 3 6.89 -1.21 -1.63
C GLN A 3 5.93 -2.03 -0.78
N ILE A 4 5.74 -3.31 -1.14
CA ILE A 4 4.93 -4.24 -0.38
C ILE A 4 5.87 -5.06 0.49
N ARG A 5 5.73 -4.94 1.81
CA ARG A 5 6.44 -5.76 2.80
C ARG A 5 5.48 -6.79 3.37
N GLU A 6 5.74 -8.05 3.10
CA GLU A 6 5.03 -9.16 3.73
C GLU A 6 5.72 -9.49 5.05
N ARG A 7 4.95 -9.50 6.15
CA ARG A 7 5.39 -9.90 7.47
C ARG A 7 4.51 -11.03 7.97
N VAL A 8 5.07 -12.21 8.07
CA VAL A 8 4.41 -13.33 8.75
C VAL A 8 4.71 -13.20 10.25
N LYS A 9 3.68 -13.02 11.08
CA LYS A 9 3.83 -13.04 12.54
C LYS A 9 4.05 -14.48 13.00
N LYS A 10 4.79 -14.66 14.10
CA LYS A 10 5.03 -15.97 14.74
C LYS A 10 3.77 -16.78 15.04
N ASN A 11 2.60 -16.11 15.08
CA ASN A 11 1.29 -16.72 15.35
C ASN A 11 0.57 -17.23 14.08
N GLY A 12 1.28 -17.42 12.96
CA GLY A 12 0.72 -17.85 11.66
C GLY A 12 -0.08 -16.77 10.90
N LYS A 13 -0.41 -15.65 11.55
CA LYS A 13 -1.08 -14.50 10.91
C LYS A 13 -0.13 -13.80 9.93
N LYS A 14 -0.57 -13.68 8.68
CA LYS A 14 0.12 -12.90 7.64
C LYS A 14 -0.28 -11.44 7.79
N SER A 15 0.68 -10.54 7.73
CA SER A 15 0.45 -9.09 7.72
C SER A 15 1.16 -8.50 6.50
N PHE A 16 0.40 -7.85 5.64
CA PHE A 16 0.85 -7.24 4.40
C PHE A 16 0.95 -5.74 4.63
N PHE A 17 2.16 -5.20 4.69
CA PHE A 17 2.40 -3.78 4.88
C PHE A 17 2.74 -3.16 3.53
N VAL A 18 1.83 -2.38 2.97
CA VAL A 18 2.02 -1.69 1.70
C VAL A 18 2.45 -0.26 1.98
N ARG A 19 3.52 0.19 1.34
CA ARG A 19 4.04 1.55 1.44
C ARG A 19 4.28 2.11 0.04
N ILE A 20 3.52 3.12 -0.35
CA ILE A 20 3.66 3.76 -1.66
C ILE A 20 4.31 5.13 -1.48
N ARG A 21 5.45 5.31 -2.13
CA ARG A 21 6.22 6.55 -2.13
C ARG A 21 6.28 7.13 -3.53
N MET A 22 5.88 8.38 -3.71
CA MET A 22 6.03 9.09 -4.98
C MET A 22 6.68 10.46 -4.73
N LYS A 23 7.63 10.85 -5.58
CA LYS A 23 8.36 12.11 -5.44
C LYS A 23 7.37 13.27 -5.59
N GLY A 24 7.24 14.12 -4.57
CA GLY A 24 6.32 15.26 -4.55
C GLY A 24 4.89 14.98 -4.03
N LYS A 25 4.62 13.80 -3.46
CA LYS A 25 3.32 13.44 -2.85
C LYS A 25 3.52 12.80 -1.47
N PRO A 26 2.51 12.85 -0.58
CA PRO A 26 2.58 12.17 0.72
C PRO A 26 2.76 10.66 0.56
N GLU A 27 3.52 10.06 1.47
CA GLU A 27 3.72 8.62 1.51
C GLU A 27 2.43 7.94 2.01
N ALA A 28 1.90 6.98 1.26
CA ALA A 28 0.73 6.20 1.71
C ALA A 28 1.19 4.87 2.33
N THR A 29 0.77 4.59 3.54
CA THR A 29 1.07 3.33 4.25
C THR A 29 -0.20 2.66 4.75
N ALA A 30 -0.33 1.36 4.54
CA ALA A 30 -1.42 0.56 5.10
C ALA A 30 -0.97 -0.86 5.44
N SER A 31 -1.60 -1.44 6.46
CA SER A 31 -1.36 -2.81 6.91
C SER A 31 -2.62 -3.64 6.80
N PHE A 32 -2.54 -4.79 6.12
CA PHE A 32 -3.65 -5.72 5.92
C PHE A 32 -3.32 -7.09 6.48
N GLU A 33 -4.33 -7.84 6.92
CA GLU A 33 -4.16 -9.25 7.29
C GLU A 33 -4.38 -10.22 6.11
N ARG A 34 -4.94 -9.72 5.01
CA ARG A 34 -5.24 -10.49 3.79
C ARG A 34 -4.43 -9.99 2.59
N LEU A 35 -3.92 -10.94 1.81
CA LEU A 35 -3.09 -10.68 0.63
C LEU A 35 -3.93 -10.00 -0.47
N THR A 36 -5.20 -10.40 -0.60
CA THR A 36 -6.16 -9.86 -1.57
C THR A 36 -6.45 -8.38 -1.31
N ASP A 37 -6.76 -8.02 -0.06
CA ASP A 37 -7.04 -6.62 0.33
C ASP A 37 -5.80 -5.74 0.15
N ALA A 38 -4.61 -6.26 0.51
CA ALA A 38 -3.36 -5.54 0.30
C ALA A 38 -3.10 -5.23 -1.17
N ARG A 39 -3.39 -6.19 -2.06
CA ARG A 39 -3.19 -6.06 -3.50
C ARG A 39 -4.20 -5.08 -4.12
N LEU A 40 -5.47 -5.18 -3.72
CA LEU A 40 -6.53 -4.23 -4.09
C LEU A 40 -6.19 -2.82 -3.64
N TRP A 41 -5.78 -2.65 -2.38
CA TRP A 41 -5.42 -1.34 -1.83
C TRP A 41 -4.18 -0.75 -2.51
N ALA A 42 -3.15 -1.56 -2.77
CA ALA A 42 -1.96 -1.12 -3.48
C ALA A 42 -2.32 -0.57 -4.87
N GLN A 43 -3.19 -1.27 -5.60
CA GLN A 43 -3.63 -0.88 -6.94
C GLN A 43 -4.53 0.37 -6.92
N HIS A 44 -5.47 0.45 -5.97
CA HIS A 44 -6.33 1.62 -5.77
C HIS A 44 -5.51 2.86 -5.39
N THR A 45 -4.58 2.70 -4.46
CA THR A 45 -3.75 3.79 -3.94
C THR A 45 -2.72 4.24 -4.96
N GLU A 46 -2.12 3.32 -5.72
CA GLU A 46 -1.24 3.67 -6.83
C GLU A 46 -2.00 4.47 -7.90
N THR A 47 -3.21 4.02 -8.28
CA THR A 47 -4.06 4.76 -9.22
C THR A 47 -4.43 6.14 -8.66
N ALA A 48 -4.84 6.23 -7.40
CA ALA A 48 -5.20 7.49 -6.76
C ALA A 48 -4.03 8.49 -6.66
N ILE A 49 -2.82 8.00 -6.36
CA ILE A 49 -1.61 8.82 -6.32
C ILE A 49 -1.18 9.24 -7.73
N ARG A 50 -1.28 8.32 -8.72
CA ARG A 50 -0.90 8.55 -10.12
C ARG A 50 -1.87 9.45 -10.87
N GLU A 51 -3.17 9.33 -10.62
CA GLU A 51 -4.21 10.18 -11.21
C GLU A 51 -4.09 11.64 -10.75
N GLY A 52 -3.27 11.94 -9.75
CA GLY A 52 -2.91 13.32 -9.43
C GLY A 52 -4.09 14.21 -9.05
N ARG A 53 -5.25 13.65 -8.66
CA ARG A 53 -6.44 14.41 -8.20
C ARG A 53 -6.26 15.15 -6.85
N TYR A 54 -5.01 15.35 -6.44
CA TYR A 54 -4.57 16.39 -5.49
C TYR A 54 -3.70 17.40 -6.25
N ALA A 55 -4.29 18.02 -7.26
CA ALA A 55 -3.82 19.22 -7.93
C ALA A 55 -5.07 19.96 -8.44
N THR A 56 -5.79 20.55 -7.48
CA THR A 56 -6.48 21.83 -7.69
C THR A 56 -5.72 22.84 -6.85
#